data_AF-A0A0R3XAC4-F1
#
_entry.id   AF-A0A0R3XAC4-F1
#
_cell.length_a   1.000
_cell.length_b   1.000
_cell.length_c   1.000
_cell.angle_alpha   90.00
_cell.angle_beta   90.00
_cell.angle_gamma   90.00
#
_symmetry.space_group_name_H-M   'P 1'
#
loop_
_entity.id
_entity.type
_entity.pdbx_description
1 polymer ?
#
loop_
_entity_poly.entity_id
_entity_poly.type
_entity_poly.pdbx_seq_one_letter_code
_entity_poly.pdbx_strand_id
1 'polypeptide(L)'
;LASIEWACKELYTTGDPAVRVQAEKTCTGICERPDCIATCKSLLERGDSCYSQFIAASTLTKYISNRDTVVHVGLRLQLRNFALNYLATRPGLESIVQQALIALICRLTKIGWFDSAEDGPEYPFRDIFESVKNFIQSGQISAILVGVKLLSSLVTEICQSTETDLARATFFVRKLLVSFRDLVLFSIFQMGLDLLRQTDANLKSLTAIDQDQLQVIQHTLALVLACLNYDFVGTAIGCAGDNGSGSPCTSDDMASVQLPAAWRPIFLDANNVDLFFRLFAGLPQSPTSPNLRILITSIRRTLFTNDERQNFLSPLMVGCLEVLRRRDSLLCDPTVYHEFCRLLSRMKITFQVGELMQVSVYPEFIKLVADLTTHSLYKIEARSVVAPQNLNDSPDFSNSNSLHYLLALWQRLVASIPYVRLSQPYLIDTYAPQVTRAYIESRLARVPSYTESGSKVKLVRPVKKSSASGAGVDKSGNQYSLDLTPGT
;
A
#
# COMPACT_ATOMS: atom_id res chain seq x y z
N LEU A 1 -36.03 -16.09 8.55
CA LEU A 1 -35.04 -15.98 7.44
C LEU A 1 -35.55 -15.07 6.33
N ALA A 2 -36.69 -15.36 5.67
CA ALA A 2 -37.21 -14.53 4.58
C ALA A 2 -37.32 -13.02 4.88
N SER A 3 -37.79 -12.65 6.08
CA SER A 3 -37.85 -11.23 6.49
C SER A 3 -36.45 -10.58 6.62
N ILE A 4 -35.44 -11.35 7.04
CA ILE A 4 -34.05 -10.88 7.13
C ILE A 4 -33.48 -10.73 5.71
N GLU A 5 -33.72 -11.69 4.82
CA GLU A 5 -33.27 -11.65 3.43
C GLU A 5 -33.85 -10.45 2.68
N TRP A 6 -35.14 -10.17 2.88
CA TRP A 6 -35.80 -8.97 2.37
C TRP A 6 -35.11 -7.71 2.89
N ALA A 7 -34.86 -7.61 4.21
CA ALA A 7 -34.16 -6.47 4.79
C ALA A 7 -32.73 -6.29 4.24
N CYS A 8 -31.96 -7.38 4.09
CA CYS A 8 -30.61 -7.31 3.52
C CYS A 8 -30.62 -6.75 2.09
N LYS A 9 -31.62 -7.12 1.28
CA LYS A 9 -31.78 -6.60 -0.08
C LYS A 9 -32.17 -5.12 -0.07
N GLU A 10 -33.24 -4.78 0.65
CA GLU A 10 -33.78 -3.42 0.68
C GLU A 10 -32.80 -2.39 1.24
N LEU A 11 -31.87 -2.81 2.11
CA LEU A 11 -30.78 -1.95 2.60
C LEU A 11 -30.00 -1.27 1.45
N TYR A 12 -29.85 -1.95 0.31
CA TYR A 12 -29.09 -1.46 -0.84
C TYR A 12 -29.97 -1.05 -2.03
N THR A 13 -31.16 -1.63 -2.18
CA THR A 13 -31.99 -1.42 -3.38
C THR A 13 -33.13 -0.42 -3.19
N THR A 14 -33.54 -0.15 -1.96
CA THR A 14 -34.74 0.66 -1.71
C THR A 14 -34.49 2.14 -2.00
N GLY A 15 -35.50 2.83 -2.56
CA GLY A 15 -35.50 4.29 -2.72
C GLY A 15 -36.05 5.05 -1.51
N ASP A 16 -36.73 4.35 -0.60
CA ASP A 16 -37.40 4.95 0.56
C ASP A 16 -36.47 4.99 1.80
N PRO A 17 -36.15 6.18 2.34
CA PRO A 17 -35.33 6.32 3.54
C PRO A 17 -35.89 5.58 4.76
N ALA A 18 -37.22 5.54 4.94
CA ALA A 18 -37.84 4.90 6.10
C ALA A 18 -37.67 3.38 6.07
N VAL A 19 -37.85 2.77 4.89
CA VAL A 19 -37.60 1.35 4.66
C VAL A 19 -36.13 1.02 4.86
N ARG A 20 -35.21 1.88 4.38
CA ARG A 20 -33.77 1.67 4.55
C ARG A 20 -33.36 1.65 6.02
N VAL A 21 -33.86 2.57 6.83
CA VAL A 21 -33.60 2.61 8.28
C VAL A 21 -34.13 1.36 8.98
N GLN A 22 -35.32 0.89 8.61
CA GLN A 22 -35.89 -0.34 9.17
C GLN A 22 -35.09 -1.58 8.76
N ALA A 23 -34.64 -1.64 7.51
CA ALA A 23 -33.78 -2.70 7.00
C ALA A 23 -32.42 -2.72 7.71
N GLU A 24 -31.81 -1.54 7.92
CA GLU A 24 -30.55 -1.39 8.65
C GLU A 24 -30.68 -1.87 10.09
N LYS A 25 -31.74 -1.47 10.79
CA LYS A 25 -32.03 -1.92 12.16
C LYS A 25 -32.19 -3.45 12.23
N THR A 26 -32.86 -4.04 11.24
CA THR A 26 -33.03 -5.50 11.15
C THR A 26 -31.70 -6.21 10.92
N CYS A 27 -30.86 -5.71 10.02
CA CYS A 27 -29.55 -6.30 9.71
C CYS A 27 -28.56 -6.17 10.88
N THR A 28 -28.49 -5.00 11.50
CA THR A 28 -27.61 -4.74 12.65
C THR A 28 -28.00 -5.56 13.88
N GLY A 29 -29.30 -5.74 14.11
CA GLY A 29 -29.83 -6.54 15.22
C GLY A 29 -29.50 -8.04 15.12
N ILE A 30 -29.05 -8.57 13.97
CA ILE A 30 -28.65 -9.98 13.84
C ILE A 30 -27.51 -10.32 14.81
N CYS A 31 -26.55 -9.39 14.97
CA CYS A 31 -25.37 -9.59 15.82
C CYS A 31 -25.70 -9.73 17.31
N GLU A 32 -26.86 -9.23 17.74
CA GLU A 32 -27.32 -9.25 19.13
C GLU A 32 -28.09 -10.54 19.47
N ARG A 33 -28.42 -11.35 18.46
CA ARG A 33 -29.22 -12.56 18.66
C ARG A 33 -28.37 -13.72 19.19
N PRO A 34 -28.91 -14.57 20.09
CA PRO A 34 -28.20 -15.76 20.57
C PRO A 34 -27.99 -16.80 19.47
N ASP A 35 -28.84 -16.81 18.44
CA ASP A 35 -28.77 -17.69 17.27
C ASP A 35 -28.01 -17.05 16.09
N CYS A 36 -27.20 -16.00 16.33
CA CYS A 36 -26.49 -15.23 15.30
C CYS A 36 -25.71 -16.13 14.32
N ILE A 37 -24.88 -17.05 14.84
CA ILE A 37 -24.07 -17.95 14.00
C ILE A 37 -24.94 -18.86 13.15
N ALA A 38 -25.97 -19.48 13.73
CA ALA A 38 -26.88 -20.38 13.03
C ALA A 38 -27.68 -19.64 11.94
N THR A 39 -28.16 -18.44 12.26
CA THR A 39 -28.88 -17.57 11.33
C THR A 39 -28.00 -17.19 10.14
N CYS A 40 -26.76 -16.73 10.39
CA CYS A 40 -25.85 -16.33 9.33
C CYS A 40 -25.42 -17.52 8.45
N LYS A 41 -25.17 -18.70 9.04
CA LYS A 41 -24.91 -19.93 8.27
C LYS A 41 -26.08 -20.28 7.36
N SER A 42 -27.32 -20.23 7.89
CA SER A 42 -28.52 -20.51 7.10
C SER A 42 -28.70 -19.54 5.93
N LEU A 43 -28.41 -18.25 6.13
CA LEU A 43 -28.44 -17.24 5.06
C LEU A 43 -27.41 -17.52 3.97
N LEU A 44 -26.18 -17.91 4.36
CA LEU A 44 -25.13 -18.28 3.42
C LEU A 44 -25.51 -19.56 2.63
N GLU A 45 -26.02 -20.58 3.30
CA GLU A 45 -26.38 -21.85 2.67
C GLU A 45 -27.48 -21.67 1.62
N ARG A 46 -28.54 -20.90 1.96
CA ARG A 46 -29.63 -20.54 1.05
C ARG A 46 -29.14 -19.80 -0.18
N GLY A 47 -28.34 -18.74 0.02
CA GLY A 47 -27.71 -18.02 -1.08
C GLY A 47 -28.68 -17.32 -2.05
N ASP A 48 -29.92 -17.02 -1.62
CA ASP A 48 -30.96 -16.39 -2.46
C ASP A 48 -30.59 -14.97 -2.92
N SER A 49 -29.65 -14.30 -2.26
CA SER A 49 -29.22 -12.93 -2.57
C SER A 49 -27.76 -12.70 -2.17
N CYS A 50 -27.00 -12.03 -3.02
CA CYS A 50 -25.63 -11.62 -2.70
C CYS A 50 -25.57 -10.66 -1.50
N TYR A 51 -26.61 -9.84 -1.30
CA TYR A 51 -26.71 -8.95 -0.15
C TYR A 51 -26.89 -9.72 1.17
N SER A 52 -27.71 -10.78 1.18
CA SER A 52 -27.89 -11.58 2.40
C SER A 52 -26.63 -12.36 2.74
N GLN A 53 -25.94 -12.91 1.74
CA GLN A 53 -24.64 -13.58 1.92
C GLN A 53 -23.58 -12.59 2.44
N PHE A 54 -23.49 -11.40 1.86
CA PHE A 54 -22.58 -10.34 2.27
C PHE A 54 -22.83 -9.92 3.73
N ILE A 55 -24.08 -9.62 4.08
CA ILE A 55 -24.45 -9.23 5.45
C ILE A 55 -24.17 -10.37 6.43
N ALA A 56 -24.48 -11.61 6.08
CA ALA A 56 -24.21 -12.77 6.92
C ALA A 56 -22.71 -12.94 7.23
N ALA A 57 -21.85 -12.95 6.21
CA ALA A 57 -20.40 -13.06 6.40
C ALA A 57 -19.81 -11.86 7.18
N SER A 58 -20.28 -10.65 6.90
CA SER A 58 -19.86 -9.43 7.61
C SER A 58 -20.32 -9.44 9.07
N THR A 59 -21.53 -9.91 9.33
CA THR A 59 -22.10 -10.03 10.68
C THR A 59 -21.34 -11.06 11.50
N LEU A 60 -21.02 -12.22 10.91
CA LEU A 60 -20.16 -13.21 11.55
C LEU A 60 -18.81 -12.62 11.92
N THR A 61 -18.19 -11.85 11.02
CA THR A 61 -16.88 -11.19 11.26
C THR A 61 -16.96 -10.19 12.41
N LYS A 62 -18.04 -9.40 12.48
CA LYS A 62 -18.31 -8.47 13.58
C LYS A 62 -18.53 -9.21 14.90
N TYR A 63 -19.35 -10.26 14.88
CA TYR A 63 -19.73 -11.06 16.04
C TYR A 63 -18.51 -11.72 16.69
N ILE A 64 -17.66 -12.41 15.91
CA ILE A 64 -16.44 -13.05 16.44
C ILE A 64 -15.38 -12.05 16.91
N SER A 65 -15.44 -10.80 16.44
CA SER A 65 -14.50 -9.74 16.81
C SER A 65 -14.92 -9.00 18.07
N ASN A 66 -16.14 -9.23 18.55
CA ASN A 66 -16.66 -8.64 19.78
C ASN A 66 -15.98 -9.27 21.01
N ARG A 67 -15.49 -8.43 21.93
CA ARG A 67 -14.75 -8.86 23.13
C ARG A 67 -15.63 -9.61 24.12
N ASP A 68 -16.91 -9.24 24.22
CA ASP A 68 -17.84 -9.84 25.16
C ASP A 68 -18.38 -11.19 24.65
N THR A 69 -18.08 -11.53 23.39
CA THR A 69 -18.57 -12.75 22.75
C THR A 69 -17.57 -13.88 22.94
N VAL A 70 -17.97 -14.90 23.70
CA VAL A 70 -17.18 -16.11 23.90
C VAL A 70 -17.66 -17.20 22.94
N VAL A 71 -16.82 -17.55 21.96
CA VAL A 71 -17.09 -18.64 21.01
C VAL A 71 -16.05 -19.74 21.19
N HIS A 72 -16.51 -20.96 21.45
CA HIS A 72 -15.64 -22.12 21.62
C HIS A 72 -14.72 -22.33 20.41
N VAL A 73 -13.47 -22.74 20.67
CA VAL A 73 -12.43 -22.97 19.64
C VAL A 73 -12.95 -23.87 18.51
N GLY A 74 -13.58 -24.99 18.87
CA GLY A 74 -14.14 -25.93 17.89
C GLY A 74 -15.18 -25.30 16.96
N LEU A 75 -16.06 -24.43 17.47
CA LEU A 75 -17.06 -23.76 16.64
C LEU A 75 -16.42 -22.69 15.72
N ARG A 76 -15.41 -21.96 16.20
CA ARG A 76 -14.63 -21.02 15.38
C ARG A 76 -13.92 -21.75 14.24
N LEU A 77 -13.33 -22.91 14.52
CA LEU A 77 -12.65 -23.73 13.52
C LEU A 77 -13.65 -24.28 12.48
N GLN A 78 -14.80 -24.79 12.92
CA GLN A 78 -15.87 -25.22 12.03
C GLN A 78 -16.37 -24.08 11.13
N LEU A 79 -16.49 -22.86 11.67
CA LEU A 79 -16.92 -21.70 10.89
C LEU A 79 -15.88 -21.31 9.82
N ARG A 80 -14.59 -21.35 10.17
CA ARG A 80 -13.49 -21.09 9.23
C ARG A 80 -13.51 -22.11 8.10
N ASN A 81 -13.60 -23.40 8.43
CA ASN A 81 -13.60 -24.49 7.45
C ASN A 81 -14.86 -24.45 6.58
N PHE A 82 -16.02 -24.10 7.16
CA PHE A 82 -17.24 -23.83 6.40
C PHE A 82 -17.02 -22.71 5.37
N ALA A 83 -16.47 -21.56 5.77
CA ALA A 83 -16.24 -20.44 4.86
C ALA A 83 -15.22 -20.76 3.76
N LEU A 84 -14.14 -21.50 4.08
CA LEU A 84 -13.17 -22.00 3.10
C LEU A 84 -13.83 -22.93 2.08
N ASN A 85 -14.58 -23.93 2.53
CA ASN A 85 -15.30 -24.87 1.67
C ASN A 85 -16.36 -24.15 0.82
N TYR A 86 -17.00 -23.13 1.38
CA TYR A 86 -17.99 -22.31 0.69
C TYR A 86 -17.36 -21.57 -0.50
N LEU A 87 -16.18 -20.98 -0.31
CA LEU A 87 -15.41 -20.37 -1.41
C LEU A 87 -14.96 -21.41 -2.44
N ALA A 88 -14.50 -22.59 -1.99
CA ALA A 88 -14.00 -23.65 -2.88
C ALA A 88 -15.08 -24.23 -3.80
N THR A 89 -16.29 -24.41 -3.27
CA THR A 89 -17.38 -25.13 -3.96
C THR A 89 -18.27 -24.22 -4.81
N ARG A 90 -18.09 -22.90 -4.76
CA ARG A 90 -18.95 -21.91 -5.43
C ARG A 90 -18.11 -20.87 -6.20
N PRO A 91 -17.55 -21.23 -7.38
CA PRO A 91 -16.69 -20.34 -8.15
C PRO A 91 -17.40 -19.10 -8.74
N GLY A 92 -18.73 -19.12 -8.85
CA GLY A 92 -19.54 -18.00 -9.36
C GLY A 92 -20.04 -17.01 -8.31
N LEU A 93 -19.43 -16.98 -7.12
CA LEU A 93 -19.82 -16.02 -6.08
C LEU A 93 -19.52 -14.58 -6.50
N GLU A 94 -20.46 -13.68 -6.22
CA GLU A 94 -20.28 -12.23 -6.40
C GLU A 94 -19.06 -11.71 -5.62
N SER A 95 -18.33 -10.75 -6.21
CA SER A 95 -17.06 -10.27 -5.64
C SER A 95 -17.21 -9.71 -4.22
N ILE A 96 -18.35 -9.07 -3.91
CA ILE A 96 -18.63 -8.55 -2.56
C ILE A 96 -18.75 -9.67 -1.52
N VAL A 97 -19.33 -10.81 -1.91
CA VAL A 97 -19.52 -11.98 -1.04
C VAL A 97 -18.19 -12.68 -0.85
N GLN A 98 -17.42 -12.85 -1.93
CA GLN A 98 -16.06 -13.41 -1.85
C GLN A 98 -15.20 -12.60 -0.87
N GLN A 99 -15.19 -11.26 -0.99
CA GLN A 99 -14.40 -10.40 -0.12
C GLN A 99 -14.86 -10.48 1.36
N ALA A 100 -16.16 -10.54 1.62
CA ALA A 100 -16.68 -10.68 2.98
C ALA A 100 -16.32 -12.03 3.63
N LEU A 101 -16.36 -13.12 2.85
CA LEU A 101 -15.93 -14.45 3.31
C LEU A 101 -14.42 -14.51 3.55
N ILE A 102 -13.62 -13.91 2.66
CA ILE A 102 -12.17 -13.78 2.85
C ILE A 102 -11.87 -13.03 4.15
N ALA A 103 -12.53 -11.90 4.41
CA ALA A 103 -12.38 -11.15 5.65
C ALA A 103 -12.73 -12.00 6.88
N LEU A 104 -13.83 -12.76 6.84
CA LEU A 104 -14.23 -13.69 7.91
C LEU A 104 -13.14 -14.73 8.19
N ILE A 105 -12.60 -15.38 7.15
CA ILE A 105 -11.56 -16.40 7.28
C ILE A 105 -10.28 -15.80 7.87
N CYS A 106 -9.85 -14.64 7.37
CA CYS A 106 -8.66 -13.95 7.87
C CYS A 106 -8.82 -13.59 9.36
N ARG A 107 -9.98 -13.05 9.74
CA ARG A 107 -10.26 -12.68 11.12
C ARG A 107 -10.31 -13.88 12.06
N LEU A 108 -10.99 -14.97 11.66
CA LEU A 108 -11.01 -16.23 12.43
C LEU A 108 -9.59 -16.79 12.62
N THR A 109 -8.78 -16.78 11.56
CA THR A 109 -7.40 -17.26 11.59
C THR A 109 -6.53 -16.43 12.53
N LYS A 110 -6.67 -15.09 12.48
CA LYS A 110 -5.93 -14.18 13.36
C LYS A 110 -6.29 -14.36 14.83
N ILE A 111 -7.58 -14.41 15.16
CA ILE A 111 -8.04 -14.58 16.54
C ILE A 111 -7.68 -15.97 17.07
N GLY A 112 -7.78 -17.00 16.22
CA GLY A 112 -7.50 -18.38 16.60
C GLY A 112 -6.05 -18.83 16.47
N TRP A 113 -5.12 -17.93 16.13
CA TRP A 113 -3.72 -18.30 15.81
C TRP A 113 -2.98 -19.07 16.92
N PHE A 114 -3.36 -18.82 18.18
CA PHE A 114 -2.81 -19.48 19.37
C PHE A 114 -3.85 -20.37 20.08
N ASP A 115 -5.02 -20.58 19.51
CA ASP A 115 -5.96 -21.55 20.06
C ASP A 115 -5.36 -22.95 19.98
N SER A 116 -5.60 -23.74 21.02
CA SER A 116 -5.32 -25.17 21.04
C SER A 116 -6.62 -25.95 21.11
N ALA A 117 -6.69 -27.06 20.38
CA ALA A 117 -7.81 -27.99 20.40
C ALA A 117 -7.44 -29.21 21.24
N GLU A 118 -8.35 -29.66 22.10
CA GLU A 118 -8.15 -30.84 22.95
C GLU A 118 -8.01 -32.12 22.11
N ASP A 119 -8.80 -32.22 21.03
CA ASP A 119 -8.80 -33.34 20.08
C ASP A 119 -8.37 -32.88 18.68
N GLY A 120 -7.07 -32.87 18.38
CA GLY A 120 -6.56 -32.50 17.06
C GLY A 120 -5.12 -31.99 17.04
N PRO A 121 -4.69 -31.34 15.94
CA PRO A 121 -3.39 -30.66 15.89
C PRO A 121 -3.36 -29.49 16.88
N GLU A 122 -2.21 -29.30 17.56
CA GLU A 122 -2.05 -28.34 18.67
C GLU A 122 -2.43 -26.90 18.30
N TYR A 123 -2.26 -26.49 17.04
CA TYR A 123 -2.65 -25.16 16.55
C TYR A 123 -3.44 -25.27 15.24
N PRO A 124 -4.74 -25.61 15.31
CA PRO A 124 -5.52 -25.98 14.13
C PRO A 124 -5.74 -24.80 13.17
N PHE A 125 -5.53 -23.56 13.62
CA PHE A 125 -5.68 -22.38 12.76
C PHE A 125 -4.49 -22.12 11.83
N ARG A 126 -3.35 -22.77 12.06
CA ARG A 126 -2.09 -22.52 11.33
C ARG A 126 -1.94 -23.29 10.02
N ASP A 127 -2.86 -24.21 9.74
CA ASP A 127 -2.95 -24.97 8.47
C ASP A 127 -3.49 -24.13 7.29
N ILE A 128 -3.77 -22.84 7.50
CA ILE A 128 -4.39 -21.95 6.52
C ILE A 128 -3.61 -21.91 5.21
N PHE A 129 -2.27 -21.91 5.26
CA PHE A 129 -1.46 -21.89 4.05
C PHE A 129 -1.62 -23.18 3.24
N GLU A 130 -1.55 -24.35 3.86
CA GLU A 130 -1.73 -25.62 3.15
C GLU A 130 -3.15 -25.75 2.58
N SER A 131 -4.15 -25.27 3.32
CA SER A 131 -5.53 -25.22 2.84
C SER A 131 -5.65 -24.39 1.55
N VAL A 132 -5.06 -23.20 1.52
CA VAL A 132 -5.15 -22.28 0.36
C VAL A 132 -4.23 -22.68 -0.78
N LYS A 133 -3.07 -23.26 -0.48
CA LYS A 133 -2.16 -23.83 -1.46
C LYS A 133 -2.85 -24.85 -2.35
N ASN A 134 -3.68 -25.72 -1.76
CA ASN A 134 -4.47 -26.68 -2.53
C ASN A 134 -5.46 -26.00 -3.50
N PHE A 135 -6.01 -24.83 -3.15
CA PHE A 135 -6.90 -24.06 -4.04
C PHE A 135 -6.12 -23.54 -5.25
N ILE A 136 -4.94 -22.97 -4.99
CA ILE A 136 -4.08 -22.40 -6.03
C ILE A 136 -3.55 -23.51 -6.96
N GLN A 137 -3.20 -24.67 -6.41
CA GLN A 137 -2.69 -25.81 -7.17
C GLN A 137 -3.76 -26.55 -7.99
N SER A 138 -5.04 -26.24 -7.82
CA SER A 138 -6.14 -26.81 -8.63
C SER A 138 -6.04 -26.47 -10.12
N GLY A 139 -5.28 -25.42 -10.48
CA GLY A 139 -5.11 -24.94 -11.86
C GLY A 139 -6.28 -24.13 -12.41
N GLN A 140 -7.38 -23.99 -11.66
CA GLN A 140 -8.53 -23.16 -12.07
C GLN A 140 -8.26 -21.69 -11.77
N ILE A 141 -8.41 -20.81 -12.78
CA ILE A 141 -8.12 -19.37 -12.66
C ILE A 141 -8.91 -18.71 -11.52
N SER A 142 -10.20 -19.03 -11.40
CA SER A 142 -11.05 -18.52 -10.32
C SER A 142 -10.59 -18.97 -8.94
N ALA A 143 -10.15 -20.23 -8.80
CA ALA A 143 -9.62 -20.76 -7.54
C ALA A 143 -8.26 -20.13 -7.18
N ILE A 144 -7.38 -19.93 -8.17
CA ILE A 144 -6.11 -19.20 -8.00
C ILE A 144 -6.40 -17.77 -7.54
N LEU A 145 -7.32 -17.07 -8.20
CA LEU A 145 -7.69 -15.70 -7.86
C LEU A 145 -8.18 -15.58 -6.41
N VAL A 146 -9.09 -16.46 -5.99
CA VAL A 146 -9.60 -16.50 -4.62
C VAL A 146 -8.47 -16.81 -3.64
N GLY A 147 -7.62 -17.79 -3.95
CA GLY A 147 -6.50 -18.18 -3.09
C GLY A 147 -5.50 -17.03 -2.88
N VAL A 148 -5.13 -16.34 -3.95
CA VAL A 148 -4.20 -15.20 -3.87
C VAL A 148 -4.84 -14.01 -3.14
N LYS A 149 -6.11 -13.70 -3.39
CA LYS A 149 -6.86 -12.66 -2.64
C LYS A 149 -6.90 -12.98 -1.14
N LEU A 150 -7.14 -14.24 -0.80
CA LEU A 150 -7.20 -14.74 0.58
C LEU A 150 -5.84 -14.63 1.27
N LEU A 151 -4.75 -15.11 0.65
CA LEU A 151 -3.40 -14.96 1.23
C LEU A 151 -3.01 -13.49 1.38
N SER A 152 -3.33 -12.64 0.40
CA SER A 152 -2.98 -11.22 0.44
C SER A 152 -3.71 -10.53 1.59
N SER A 153 -5.01 -10.79 1.73
CA SER A 153 -5.83 -10.25 2.81
C SER A 153 -5.40 -10.80 4.18
N LEU A 154 -4.95 -12.05 4.26
CA LEU A 154 -4.44 -12.64 5.49
C LEU A 154 -3.16 -11.95 5.97
N VAL A 155 -2.18 -11.75 5.07
CA VAL A 155 -0.94 -11.05 5.43
C VAL A 155 -1.25 -9.63 5.93
N THR A 156 -2.16 -8.93 5.27
CA THR A 156 -2.61 -7.59 5.68
C THR A 156 -3.35 -7.61 7.01
N GLU A 157 -4.32 -8.51 7.22
CA GLU A 157 -5.09 -8.63 8.47
C GLU A 157 -4.19 -8.93 9.67
N ILE A 158 -3.20 -9.82 9.50
CA ILE A 158 -2.23 -10.13 10.56
C ILE A 158 -1.36 -8.91 10.89
N CYS A 159 -0.94 -8.15 9.87
CA CYS A 159 -0.10 -6.98 10.04
C CYS A 159 -0.85 -5.77 10.64
N GLN A 160 -2.16 -5.66 10.43
CA GLN A 160 -2.98 -4.57 10.94
C GLN A 160 -3.32 -4.77 12.42
N SER A 161 -3.22 -3.70 13.22
CA SER A 161 -3.77 -3.64 14.58
C SER A 161 -5.07 -2.84 14.57
N THR A 162 -6.21 -3.47 14.88
CA THR A 162 -7.47 -2.75 15.08
C THR A 162 -7.58 -2.22 16.51
N GLU A 163 -8.37 -1.18 16.76
CA GLU A 163 -8.64 -0.69 18.14
C GLU A 163 -9.20 -1.79 19.06
N THR A 164 -9.94 -2.75 18.48
CA THR A 164 -10.41 -3.94 19.19
C THR A 164 -9.26 -4.86 19.62
N ASP A 165 -8.15 -4.89 18.87
CA ASP A 165 -6.93 -5.62 19.19
C ASP A 165 -6.07 -4.91 20.26
N LEU A 166 -6.28 -3.61 20.51
CA LEU A 166 -5.51 -2.82 21.51
C LEU A 166 -5.72 -3.29 22.98
N ALA A 167 -6.80 -4.04 23.26
CA ALA A 167 -6.95 -4.72 24.55
C ALA A 167 -6.21 -6.05 24.64
N ARG A 168 -5.78 -6.65 23.52
CA ARG A 168 -4.70 -7.62 23.59
C ARG A 168 -3.44 -6.80 23.83
N ALA A 169 -2.80 -7.03 24.98
CA ALA A 169 -1.54 -6.36 25.30
C ALA A 169 -0.62 -6.40 24.08
N THR A 170 0.02 -5.27 23.73
CA THR A 170 0.97 -5.12 22.62
C THR A 170 1.91 -6.33 22.43
N PHE A 171 2.26 -6.99 23.53
CA PHE A 171 2.97 -8.27 23.56
C PHE A 171 2.33 -9.39 22.71
N PHE A 172 1.02 -9.63 22.81
CA PHE A 172 0.32 -10.67 22.05
C PHE A 172 0.32 -10.37 20.55
N VAL A 173 0.14 -9.12 20.16
CA VAL A 173 0.21 -8.72 18.75
C VAL A 173 1.63 -8.94 18.22
N ARG A 174 2.67 -8.54 18.96
CA ARG A 174 4.07 -8.85 18.58
C ARG A 174 4.33 -10.35 18.47
N LYS A 175 3.83 -11.14 19.43
CA LYS A 175 3.96 -12.60 19.42
C LYS A 175 3.27 -13.22 18.20
N LEU A 176 2.09 -12.74 17.84
CA LEU A 176 1.38 -13.13 16.61
C LEU A 176 2.23 -12.80 15.37
N LEU A 177 2.72 -11.56 15.27
CA LEU A 177 3.48 -11.10 14.11
C LEU A 177 4.73 -11.96 13.88
N VAL A 178 5.48 -12.22 14.96
CA VAL A 178 6.69 -13.05 14.94
C VAL A 178 6.34 -14.51 14.61
N SER A 179 5.31 -15.08 15.23
CA SER A 179 4.90 -16.46 14.96
C SER A 179 4.44 -16.66 13.52
N PHE A 180 3.66 -15.73 12.95
CA PHE A 180 3.21 -15.79 11.56
C PHE A 180 4.39 -15.64 10.58
N ARG A 181 5.30 -14.71 10.86
CA ARG A 181 6.55 -14.50 10.10
C ARG A 181 7.37 -15.77 10.00
N ASP A 182 7.59 -16.44 11.12
CA ASP A 182 8.52 -17.58 11.21
C ASP A 182 7.91 -18.88 10.68
N LEU A 183 6.58 -19.03 10.73
CA LEU A 183 5.92 -20.29 10.35
C LEU A 183 5.34 -20.30 8.94
N VAL A 184 4.82 -19.17 8.45
CA VAL A 184 3.95 -19.18 7.25
C VAL A 184 4.29 -18.10 6.22
N LEU A 185 4.73 -16.91 6.64
CA LEU A 185 4.93 -15.77 5.74
C LEU A 185 5.89 -16.06 4.59
N PHE A 186 6.98 -16.80 4.85
CA PHE A 186 7.95 -17.12 3.81
C PHE A 186 7.36 -18.03 2.72
N SER A 187 6.59 -19.05 3.11
CA SER A 187 5.93 -19.97 2.18
C SER A 187 4.90 -19.23 1.32
N ILE A 188 4.17 -18.27 1.91
CA ILE A 188 3.26 -17.38 1.18
C ILE A 188 4.03 -16.55 0.14
N PHE A 189 5.16 -15.95 0.54
CA PHE A 189 6.00 -15.16 -0.36
C PHE A 189 6.55 -15.99 -1.52
N GLN A 190 7.04 -17.20 -1.25
CA GLN A 190 7.53 -18.13 -2.28
C GLN A 190 6.42 -18.49 -3.28
N MET A 191 5.21 -18.78 -2.79
CA MET A 191 4.06 -19.06 -3.65
C MET A 191 3.73 -17.87 -4.57
N GLY A 192 3.76 -16.65 -4.04
CA GLY A 192 3.57 -15.44 -4.84
C GLY A 192 4.65 -15.31 -5.92
N LEU A 193 5.92 -15.55 -5.59
CA LEU A 193 7.01 -15.52 -6.57
C LEU A 193 6.88 -16.59 -7.65
N ASP A 194 6.46 -17.81 -7.30
CA ASP A 194 6.27 -18.88 -8.27
C ASP A 194 5.16 -18.56 -9.26
N LEU A 195 4.05 -17.96 -8.81
CA LEU A 195 2.98 -17.45 -9.68
C LEU A 195 3.47 -16.31 -10.59
N LEU A 196 4.33 -15.41 -10.08
CA LEU A 196 4.94 -14.36 -10.90
C LEU A 196 5.93 -14.93 -11.94
N ARG A 197 6.70 -15.97 -11.61
CA ARG A 197 7.56 -16.68 -12.58
C ARG A 197 6.74 -17.36 -13.67
N GLN A 198 5.62 -17.98 -13.31
CA GLN A 198 4.68 -18.55 -14.30
C GLN A 198 4.08 -17.46 -15.20
N THR A 199 3.77 -16.29 -14.63
CA THR A 199 3.29 -15.13 -15.39
C THR A 199 4.34 -14.67 -16.40
N ASP A 200 5.58 -14.51 -15.96
CA ASP A 200 6.71 -14.09 -16.79
C ASP A 200 7.01 -15.08 -17.92
N ALA A 201 6.94 -16.39 -17.67
CA ALA A 201 7.06 -17.41 -18.69
C ALA A 201 5.98 -17.30 -19.79
N ASN A 202 4.78 -16.82 -19.43
CA ASN A 202 3.63 -16.68 -20.31
C ASN A 202 3.38 -15.23 -20.77
N LEU A 203 4.33 -14.32 -20.55
CA LEU A 203 4.17 -12.87 -20.80
C LEU A 203 3.85 -12.55 -22.26
N LYS A 204 4.38 -13.34 -23.20
CA LYS A 204 4.14 -13.16 -24.65
C LYS A 204 2.74 -13.58 -25.09
N SER A 205 2.09 -14.49 -24.34
CA SER A 205 0.72 -14.95 -24.61
C SER A 205 -0.34 -14.14 -23.87
N LEU A 206 0.06 -13.30 -22.91
CA LEU A 206 -0.84 -12.43 -22.15
C LEU A 206 -1.41 -11.33 -23.05
N THR A 207 -2.71 -11.39 -23.30
CA THR A 207 -3.44 -10.33 -24.02
C THR A 207 -4.30 -9.54 -23.04
N ALA A 208 -4.56 -8.26 -23.32
CA ALA A 208 -5.39 -7.39 -22.48
C ALA A 208 -6.87 -7.84 -22.37
N ILE A 209 -7.25 -8.88 -23.13
CA ILE A 209 -8.59 -9.46 -23.18
C ILE A 209 -8.79 -10.46 -22.02
N ASP A 210 -7.72 -11.04 -21.47
CA ASP A 210 -7.80 -12.01 -20.38
C ASP A 210 -7.87 -11.31 -19.00
N GLN A 211 -9.05 -10.73 -18.71
CA GLN A 211 -9.30 -9.95 -17.49
C GLN A 211 -9.08 -10.77 -16.20
N ASP A 212 -9.42 -12.06 -16.21
CA ASP A 212 -9.29 -12.92 -15.03
C ASP A 212 -7.82 -13.23 -14.74
N GLN A 213 -6.99 -13.50 -15.76
CA GLN A 213 -5.54 -13.63 -15.59
C GLN A 213 -4.91 -12.33 -15.10
N LEU A 214 -5.32 -11.18 -15.64
CA LEU A 214 -4.81 -9.88 -15.18
C LEU A 214 -5.15 -9.63 -13.71
N GLN A 215 -6.35 -10.02 -13.25
CA GLN A 215 -6.70 -9.95 -11.83
C GLN A 215 -5.81 -10.86 -10.98
N VAL A 216 -5.55 -12.10 -11.41
CA VAL A 216 -4.63 -13.01 -10.70
C VAL A 216 -3.25 -12.36 -10.55
N ILE A 217 -2.71 -11.79 -11.62
CA ILE A 217 -1.41 -11.12 -11.61
C ILE A 217 -1.43 -9.94 -10.65
N GLN A 218 -2.45 -9.07 -10.73
CA GLN A 218 -2.57 -7.90 -9.88
C GLN A 218 -2.62 -8.26 -8.38
N HIS A 219 -3.39 -9.28 -8.03
CA HIS A 219 -3.48 -9.76 -6.65
C HIS A 219 -2.22 -10.52 -6.22
N THR A 220 -1.52 -11.18 -7.13
CA THR A 220 -0.23 -11.84 -6.84
C THR A 220 0.83 -10.80 -6.52
N LEU A 221 0.89 -9.71 -7.28
CA LEU A 221 1.76 -8.58 -6.99
C LEU A 221 1.40 -7.93 -5.64
N ALA A 222 0.11 -7.80 -5.34
CA ALA A 222 -0.35 -7.30 -4.03
C ALA A 222 0.12 -8.21 -2.88
N LEU A 223 0.03 -9.52 -3.08
CA LEU A 223 0.48 -10.53 -2.10
C LEU A 223 1.98 -10.40 -1.81
N VAL A 224 2.79 -10.39 -2.87
CA VAL A 224 4.25 -10.26 -2.74
C VAL A 224 4.59 -8.93 -2.06
N LEU A 225 3.90 -7.85 -2.41
CA LEU A 225 4.11 -6.53 -1.79
C LEU A 225 3.72 -6.52 -0.30
N ALA A 226 2.58 -7.13 0.04
CA ALA A 226 2.14 -7.27 1.42
C ALA A 226 3.16 -8.06 2.26
N CYS A 227 3.77 -9.09 1.68
CA CYS A 227 4.85 -9.85 2.34
C CYS A 227 6.09 -8.98 2.57
N LEU A 228 6.53 -8.19 1.58
CA LEU A 228 7.70 -7.32 1.71
C LEU A 228 7.48 -6.15 2.69
N ASN A 229 6.25 -5.66 2.79
CA ASN A 229 5.87 -4.55 3.68
C ASN A 229 5.43 -5.01 5.08
N TYR A 230 5.49 -6.31 5.36
CA TYR A 230 5.11 -6.87 6.66
C TYR A 230 5.92 -6.26 7.80
N ASP A 231 5.31 -6.08 8.98
CA ASP A 231 6.02 -5.60 10.18
C ASP A 231 6.78 -6.76 10.85
N PHE A 232 8.00 -7.03 10.38
CA PHE A 232 8.83 -8.14 10.87
C PHE A 232 9.25 -8.00 12.34
N VAL A 233 9.13 -6.81 12.93
CA VAL A 233 9.61 -6.50 14.29
C VAL A 233 8.45 -6.20 15.26
N GLY A 234 7.28 -5.79 14.77
CA GLY A 234 6.18 -5.30 15.60
C GLY A 234 6.40 -3.86 16.09
N THR A 235 7.02 -3.04 15.24
CA THR A 235 7.36 -1.62 15.49
C THR A 235 6.20 -0.68 15.23
N ALA A 236 5.27 -1.03 14.32
CA ALA A 236 4.11 -0.20 13.97
C ALA A 236 3.15 0.00 15.15
N ILE A 237 3.19 -0.89 16.14
CA ILE A 237 2.30 -0.88 17.32
C ILE A 237 2.57 0.33 18.25
N GLY A 238 3.73 0.98 18.15
CA GLY A 238 4.08 2.17 18.95
C GLY A 238 3.76 3.53 18.30
N CYS A 239 3.53 3.57 16.98
CA CYS A 239 3.41 4.82 16.21
C CYS A 239 1.96 5.12 15.78
N ALA A 240 1.02 4.21 16.01
CA ALA A 240 -0.38 4.36 15.61
C ALA A 240 -1.17 5.38 16.47
N GLY A 241 -0.56 5.94 17.52
CA GLY A 241 -1.21 6.84 18.46
C GLY A 241 -1.38 8.29 18.00
N ASP A 242 -0.62 8.76 17.00
CA ASP A 242 -0.52 10.21 16.75
C ASP A 242 -1.16 10.74 15.47
N ASN A 243 -1.64 9.89 14.55
CA ASN A 243 -2.40 10.38 13.38
C ASN A 243 -3.40 9.32 12.92
N GLY A 244 -4.69 9.55 13.18
CA GLY A 244 -5.82 8.68 12.84
C GLY A 244 -6.10 8.47 11.34
N SER A 245 -5.09 8.57 10.48
CA SER A 245 -5.14 8.05 9.12
C SER A 245 -4.49 6.67 9.14
N GLY A 246 -5.20 5.63 8.72
CA GLY A 246 -4.69 4.27 8.48
C GLY A 246 -3.66 4.19 7.34
N SER A 247 -2.74 5.15 7.28
CA SER A 247 -1.59 5.16 6.41
C SER A 247 -0.52 4.29 7.06
N PRO A 248 -0.08 3.20 6.41
CA PRO A 248 1.10 2.48 6.85
C PRO A 248 2.27 3.46 6.77
N CYS A 249 2.72 3.94 7.93
CA CYS A 249 3.98 4.64 8.16
C CYS A 249 4.62 5.23 6.89
N THR A 250 4.12 6.38 6.43
CA THR A 250 4.77 7.22 5.43
C THR A 250 5.98 7.97 5.98
N SER A 251 6.49 7.61 7.17
CA SER A 251 7.81 8.07 7.59
C SER A 251 8.85 7.34 6.74
N ASP A 252 9.48 8.08 5.83
CA ASP A 252 10.72 7.72 5.14
C ASP A 252 11.88 7.35 6.11
N ASP A 253 11.65 7.51 7.42
CA ASP A 253 12.57 7.12 8.49
C ASP A 253 12.69 5.61 8.60
N MET A 254 13.71 5.09 7.91
CA MET A 254 14.83 4.34 8.47
C MET A 254 14.57 3.40 9.68
N ALA A 255 13.38 2.80 9.79
CA ALA A 255 13.17 1.63 10.62
C ALA A 255 13.93 0.48 9.94
N SER A 256 15.03 0.06 10.56
CA SER A 256 15.86 -1.08 10.17
C SER A 256 15.09 -2.39 10.34
N VAL A 257 14.11 -2.61 9.47
CA VAL A 257 13.41 -3.89 9.36
C VAL A 257 14.43 -4.87 8.77
N GLN A 258 14.91 -5.80 9.60
CA GLN A 258 15.74 -6.91 9.18
C GLN A 258 14.80 -8.02 8.70
N LEU A 259 14.81 -8.36 7.39
CA LEU A 259 14.15 -9.58 6.95
C LEU A 259 14.87 -10.78 7.58
N PRO A 260 14.17 -11.88 7.86
CA PRO A 260 14.79 -13.12 8.29
C PRO A 260 15.87 -13.59 7.29
N ALA A 261 16.98 -14.13 7.79
CA ALA A 261 18.10 -14.58 6.96
C ALA A 261 17.69 -15.62 5.90
N ALA A 262 16.65 -16.41 6.16
CA ALA A 262 16.10 -17.39 5.21
C ALA A 262 15.62 -16.77 3.89
N TRP A 263 15.28 -15.48 3.87
CA TRP A 263 14.79 -14.79 2.66
C TRP A 263 15.94 -14.27 1.79
N ARG A 264 17.13 -14.13 2.37
CA ARG A 264 18.30 -13.51 1.74
C ARG A 264 18.68 -14.16 0.39
N PRO A 265 18.70 -15.50 0.23
CA PRO A 265 19.05 -16.13 -1.05
C PRO A 265 18.15 -15.70 -2.22
N ILE A 266 16.87 -15.42 -1.96
CA ILE A 266 15.92 -14.99 -3.01
C ILE A 266 16.32 -13.64 -3.60
N PHE A 267 16.76 -12.70 -2.76
CA PHE A 267 17.14 -11.37 -3.22
C PHE A 267 18.56 -11.31 -3.80
N LEU A 268 19.43 -12.25 -3.43
CA LEU A 268 20.77 -12.36 -4.01
C LEU A 268 20.78 -12.98 -5.41
N ASP A 269 19.73 -13.72 -5.75
CA ASP A 269 19.53 -14.26 -7.09
C ASP A 269 19.09 -13.16 -8.06
N ALA A 270 20.01 -12.76 -8.94
CA ALA A 270 19.78 -11.73 -9.96
C ALA A 270 18.54 -12.01 -10.82
N ASN A 271 18.19 -13.29 -11.06
CA ASN A 271 17.01 -13.66 -11.84
C ASN A 271 15.71 -13.15 -11.21
N ASN A 272 15.66 -13.02 -9.88
CA ASN A 272 14.47 -12.50 -9.19
C ASN A 272 14.38 -10.97 -9.29
N VAL A 273 15.50 -10.25 -9.32
CA VAL A 273 15.51 -8.80 -9.60
C VAL A 273 15.07 -8.56 -11.04
N ASP A 274 15.64 -9.31 -11.98
CA ASP A 274 15.31 -9.25 -13.40
C ASP A 274 13.85 -9.62 -13.68
N LEU A 275 13.29 -10.60 -12.94
CA LEU A 275 11.87 -10.95 -13.00
C LEU A 275 10.97 -9.73 -12.78
N PHE A 276 11.23 -8.91 -11.76
CA PHE A 276 10.41 -7.73 -11.50
C PHE A 276 10.50 -6.70 -12.63
N PHE A 277 11.68 -6.48 -13.21
CA PHE A 277 11.84 -5.57 -14.35
C PHE A 277 11.23 -6.11 -15.64
N ARG A 278 11.30 -7.42 -15.89
CA ARG A 278 10.66 -8.06 -17.06
C ARG A 278 9.14 -7.98 -16.96
N LEU A 279 8.58 -8.28 -15.79
CA LEU A 279 7.16 -8.07 -15.53
C LEU A 279 6.78 -6.59 -15.68
N PHE A 280 7.60 -5.66 -15.17
CA PHE A 280 7.35 -4.21 -15.30
C PHE A 280 7.29 -3.76 -16.75
N ALA A 281 8.16 -4.29 -17.59
CA ALA A 281 8.24 -3.93 -18.99
C ALA A 281 7.20 -4.62 -19.88
N GLY A 282 6.74 -5.82 -19.52
CA GLY A 282 5.88 -6.65 -20.39
C GLY A 282 4.43 -6.78 -19.95
N LEU A 283 4.06 -6.41 -18.72
CA LEU A 283 2.65 -6.37 -18.33
C LEU A 283 1.93 -5.16 -18.96
N PRO A 284 0.66 -5.30 -19.37
CA PRO A 284 -0.12 -4.18 -19.88
C PRO A 284 -0.15 -3.03 -18.86
N GLN A 285 0.16 -1.81 -19.31
CA GLN A 285 0.12 -0.60 -18.49
C GLN A 285 -1.35 -0.23 -18.21
N SER A 286 -2.01 -0.97 -17.32
CA SER A 286 -3.34 -0.61 -16.83
C SER A 286 -3.22 0.38 -15.67
N PRO A 287 -4.09 1.41 -15.58
CA PRO A 287 -4.17 2.28 -14.39
C PRO A 287 -4.49 1.48 -13.11
N THR A 288 -4.99 0.25 -13.22
CA THR A 288 -5.38 -0.62 -12.10
C THR A 288 -4.26 -1.50 -11.52
N SER A 289 -3.01 -1.49 -12.01
CA SER A 289 -1.93 -2.33 -11.45
C SER A 289 -0.86 -1.51 -10.68
N PRO A 290 -1.16 -1.00 -9.47
CA PRO A 290 -0.20 -0.20 -8.68
C PRO A 290 0.92 -1.04 -8.04
N ASN A 291 0.76 -2.37 -7.94
CA ASN A 291 1.58 -3.18 -7.02
C ASN A 291 2.98 -3.51 -7.56
N LEU A 292 3.12 -3.75 -8.86
CA LEU A 292 4.44 -3.95 -9.50
C LEU A 292 5.33 -2.71 -9.38
N ARG A 293 4.69 -1.54 -9.28
CA ARG A 293 5.30 -0.22 -9.23
C ARG A 293 6.03 0.03 -7.89
N ILE A 294 5.71 -0.73 -6.84
CA ILE A 294 6.22 -0.56 -5.47
C ILE A 294 7.16 -1.72 -5.05
N LEU A 295 7.09 -2.88 -5.70
CA LEU A 295 7.85 -4.08 -5.29
C LEU A 295 9.36 -3.87 -5.23
N ILE A 296 9.94 -3.20 -6.23
CA ILE A 296 11.39 -2.94 -6.30
C ILE A 296 11.80 -1.89 -5.25
N THR A 297 10.90 -0.97 -4.87
CA THR A 297 11.18 0.10 -3.89
C THR A 297 11.09 -0.38 -2.43
N SER A 298 10.40 -1.50 -2.19
CA SER A 298 10.21 -2.10 -0.86
C SER A 298 11.44 -2.83 -0.31
N ILE A 299 12.42 -3.20 -1.15
CA ILE A 299 13.62 -3.94 -0.71
C ILE A 299 14.59 -2.99 0.01
N ARG A 300 14.90 -3.29 1.28
CA ARG A 300 15.67 -2.40 2.17
C ARG A 300 17.16 -2.75 2.20
N ARG A 301 18.01 -1.76 2.51
CA ARG A 301 19.48 -1.86 2.62
C ARG A 301 19.96 -2.94 3.58
N THR A 302 19.22 -3.15 4.67
CA THR A 302 19.61 -3.94 5.85
C THR A 302 19.72 -5.44 5.59
N LEU A 303 19.42 -5.90 4.39
CA LEU A 303 19.38 -7.31 4.01
C LEU A 303 20.75 -7.91 3.68
N PHE A 304 21.68 -7.07 3.24
CA PHE A 304 22.91 -7.51 2.61
C PHE A 304 24.13 -7.10 3.45
N THR A 305 25.09 -8.02 3.59
CA THR A 305 26.45 -7.66 4.04
C THR A 305 27.09 -6.70 3.04
N ASN A 306 28.16 -6.00 3.45
CA ASN A 306 28.87 -5.08 2.55
C ASN A 306 29.30 -5.78 1.24
N ASP A 307 29.74 -7.03 1.32
CA ASP A 307 30.21 -7.80 0.16
C ASP A 307 29.08 -8.20 -0.80
N GLU A 308 27.87 -8.35 -0.30
CA GLU A 308 26.72 -8.79 -1.09
C GLU A 308 25.90 -7.65 -1.68
N ARG A 309 26.04 -6.43 -1.16
CA ARG A 309 25.30 -5.26 -1.66
C ARG A 309 25.53 -5.03 -3.14
N GLN A 310 26.75 -5.28 -3.63
CA GLN A 310 27.05 -5.16 -5.06
C GLN A 310 26.29 -6.19 -5.91
N ASN A 311 26.11 -7.41 -5.41
CA ASN A 311 25.40 -8.47 -6.13
C ASN A 311 23.92 -8.13 -6.35
N PHE A 312 23.30 -7.39 -5.43
CA PHE A 312 21.94 -6.90 -5.58
C PHE A 312 21.87 -5.55 -6.33
N LEU A 313 22.78 -4.63 -6.03
CA LEU A 313 22.79 -3.28 -6.61
C LEU A 313 23.03 -3.29 -8.12
N SER A 314 23.90 -4.18 -8.61
CA SER A 314 24.24 -4.23 -10.04
C SER A 314 23.02 -4.56 -10.91
N PRO A 315 22.29 -5.68 -10.71
CA PRO A 315 21.03 -5.96 -11.43
C PRO A 315 19.97 -4.87 -11.25
N LEU A 316 19.85 -4.30 -10.04
CA LEU A 316 18.90 -3.23 -9.76
C LEU A 316 19.17 -1.99 -10.62
N MET A 317 20.43 -1.54 -10.69
CA MET A 317 20.81 -0.36 -11.46
C MET A 317 20.69 -0.62 -12.97
N VAL A 318 21.03 -1.82 -13.43
CA VAL A 318 20.83 -2.24 -14.83
C VAL A 318 19.34 -2.18 -15.20
N GLY A 319 18.45 -2.73 -14.38
CA GLY A 319 17.01 -2.64 -14.60
C GLY A 319 16.48 -1.21 -14.60
N CYS A 320 16.94 -0.35 -13.67
CA CYS A 320 16.57 1.06 -13.65
C CYS A 320 17.07 1.80 -14.91
N LEU A 321 18.26 1.46 -15.40
CA LEU A 321 18.81 2.03 -16.62
C LEU A 321 17.95 1.66 -17.84
N GLU A 322 17.48 0.41 -17.94
CA GLU A 322 16.56 0.00 -19.02
C GLU A 322 15.23 0.77 -18.99
N VAL A 323 14.69 1.02 -17.79
CA VAL A 323 13.50 1.86 -17.63
C VAL A 323 13.76 3.30 -18.09
N LEU A 324 14.92 3.87 -17.74
CA LEU A 324 15.33 5.20 -18.18
C LEU A 324 15.51 5.29 -19.70
N ARG A 325 16.11 4.28 -20.33
CA ARG A 325 16.28 4.18 -21.80
C ARG A 325 14.94 4.13 -22.52
N ARG A 326 13.94 3.48 -21.93
CA ARG A 326 12.59 3.30 -22.48
C ARG A 326 11.53 4.22 -21.85
N ARG A 327 11.95 5.32 -21.23
CA ARG A 327 11.09 6.21 -20.42
C ARG A 327 9.84 6.67 -21.15
N ASP A 328 9.92 6.95 -22.44
CA ASP A 328 8.80 7.46 -23.24
C ASP A 328 7.68 6.44 -23.43
N SER A 329 7.97 5.15 -23.23
CA SER A 329 7.02 4.03 -23.31
C SER A 329 6.61 3.47 -21.95
N LEU A 330 7.52 3.46 -20.98
CA LEU A 330 7.30 2.82 -19.68
C LEU A 330 6.88 3.79 -18.58
N LEU A 331 7.18 5.09 -18.71
CA LEU A 331 6.89 6.12 -17.71
C LEU A 331 5.84 7.15 -18.20
N CYS A 332 4.95 6.73 -19.10
CA CYS A 332 3.89 7.60 -19.62
C CYS A 332 2.84 7.93 -18.54
N ASP A 333 2.51 6.95 -17.70
CA ASP A 333 1.52 7.08 -16.65
C ASP A 333 2.09 7.87 -15.44
N PRO A 334 1.39 8.91 -14.95
CA PRO A 334 1.89 9.76 -13.85
C PRO A 334 2.17 9.00 -12.55
N THR A 335 1.40 7.96 -12.23
CA THR A 335 1.58 7.17 -11.00
C THR A 335 2.82 6.29 -11.11
N VAL A 336 3.06 5.70 -12.29
CA VAL A 336 4.28 4.94 -12.59
C VAL A 336 5.52 5.80 -12.50
N TYR A 337 5.44 6.96 -13.14
CA TYR A 337 6.48 7.95 -13.11
C TYR A 337 6.82 8.35 -11.66
N HIS A 338 5.80 8.60 -10.84
CA HIS A 338 5.95 8.93 -9.42
C HIS A 338 6.69 7.84 -8.64
N GLU A 339 6.24 6.59 -8.74
CA GLU A 339 6.86 5.47 -8.03
C GLU A 339 8.29 5.19 -8.52
N PHE A 340 8.57 5.39 -9.81
CA PHE A 340 9.93 5.30 -10.34
C PHE A 340 10.83 6.41 -9.77
N CYS A 341 10.34 7.64 -9.62
CA CYS A 341 11.09 8.71 -8.94
C CYS A 341 11.37 8.36 -7.47
N ARG A 342 10.41 7.75 -6.78
CA ARG A 342 10.59 7.22 -5.41
C ARG A 342 11.65 6.13 -5.36
N LEU A 343 11.65 5.20 -6.33
CA LEU A 343 12.67 4.15 -6.45
C LEU A 343 14.07 4.74 -6.52
N LEU A 344 14.30 5.69 -7.43
CA LEU A 344 15.61 6.32 -7.63
C LEU A 344 16.10 7.02 -6.34
N SER A 345 15.21 7.75 -5.68
CA SER A 345 15.52 8.42 -4.41
C SER A 345 15.84 7.42 -3.28
N ARG A 346 15.04 6.36 -3.14
CA ARG A 346 15.25 5.30 -2.15
C ARG A 346 16.52 4.50 -2.42
N MET A 347 16.86 4.22 -3.68
CA MET A 347 18.10 3.55 -4.05
C MET A 347 19.31 4.34 -3.53
N LYS A 348 19.30 5.67 -3.62
CA LYS A 348 20.38 6.50 -3.08
C LYS A 348 20.45 6.54 -1.55
N ILE A 349 19.33 6.42 -0.86
CA ILE A 349 19.32 6.27 0.61
C ILE A 349 19.88 4.89 0.99
N THR A 350 19.58 3.89 0.17
CA THR A 350 19.94 2.49 0.37
C THR A 350 21.40 2.20 0.04
N PHE A 351 22.03 2.90 -0.91
CA PHE A 351 23.41 2.64 -1.31
C PHE A 351 24.26 3.92 -1.27
N GLN A 352 25.48 3.80 -0.77
CA GLN A 352 26.45 4.89 -0.77
C GLN A 352 26.89 5.22 -2.20
N VAL A 353 27.32 6.46 -2.45
CA VAL A 353 27.78 6.88 -3.79
C VAL A 353 28.96 6.02 -4.24
N GLY A 354 29.88 5.67 -3.34
CA GLY A 354 30.99 4.79 -3.66
C GLY A 354 30.53 3.39 -4.13
N GLU A 355 29.44 2.87 -3.57
CA GLU A 355 28.84 1.60 -4.01
C GLU A 355 28.20 1.77 -5.41
N LEU A 356 27.51 2.87 -5.67
CA LEU A 356 26.91 3.17 -6.98
C LEU A 356 27.98 3.26 -8.09
N MET A 357 29.09 3.93 -7.81
CA MET A 357 30.18 4.14 -8.78
C MET A 357 30.89 2.85 -9.19
N GLN A 358 30.85 1.81 -8.36
CA GLN A 358 31.47 0.51 -8.67
C GLN A 358 30.66 -0.29 -9.70
N VAL A 359 29.40 0.08 -9.94
CA VAL A 359 28.57 -0.58 -10.94
C VAL A 359 28.98 -0.11 -12.34
N SER A 360 29.24 -1.04 -13.24
CA SER A 360 29.75 -0.75 -14.59
C SER A 360 28.86 0.20 -15.40
N VAL A 361 27.54 0.17 -15.18
CA VAL A 361 26.56 1.00 -15.91
C VAL A 361 26.33 2.40 -15.27
N TYR A 362 27.00 2.72 -14.17
CA TYR A 362 26.83 3.99 -13.45
C TYR A 362 26.96 5.25 -14.32
N PRO A 363 27.98 5.38 -15.20
CA PRO A 363 28.17 6.62 -15.97
C PRO A 363 26.98 6.98 -16.85
N GLU A 364 26.37 5.99 -17.51
CA GLU A 364 25.18 6.20 -18.32
C GLU A 364 23.93 6.39 -17.45
N PHE A 365 23.83 5.62 -16.37
CA PHE A 365 22.72 5.72 -15.42
C PHE A 365 22.58 7.14 -14.85
N ILE A 366 23.66 7.72 -14.30
CA ILE A 366 23.60 9.05 -13.70
C ILE A 366 23.29 10.15 -14.73
N LYS A 367 23.79 9.98 -15.96
CA LYS A 367 23.44 10.86 -17.10
C LYS A 367 21.94 10.82 -17.38
N LEU A 368 21.35 9.64 -17.55
CA LEU A 368 19.92 9.53 -17.85
C LEU A 368 19.02 9.96 -16.68
N VAL A 369 19.48 9.84 -15.42
CA VAL A 369 18.79 10.43 -14.26
C VAL A 369 18.79 11.96 -14.33
N ALA A 370 19.91 12.57 -14.75
CA ALA A 370 19.99 14.02 -14.98
C ALA A 370 19.06 14.47 -16.11
N ASP A 371 19.07 13.74 -17.22
CA ASP A 371 18.19 13.99 -18.38
C ASP A 371 16.72 13.81 -18.02
N LEU A 372 16.38 12.82 -17.18
CA LEU A 372 15.02 12.65 -16.65
C LEU A 372 14.64 13.86 -15.82
N THR A 373 15.48 14.26 -14.85
CA THR A 373 15.19 15.34 -13.89
C THR A 373 15.01 16.69 -14.58
N THR A 374 15.92 17.02 -15.51
CA THR A 374 15.84 18.24 -16.32
C THR A 374 14.57 18.25 -17.17
N HIS A 375 14.24 17.13 -17.82
CA HIS A 375 13.00 17.01 -18.58
C HIS A 375 11.75 17.20 -17.68
N SER A 376 11.72 16.66 -16.46
CA SER A 376 10.61 16.88 -15.51
C SER A 376 10.43 18.35 -15.16
N LEU A 377 11.53 19.07 -14.95
CA LEU A 377 11.54 20.49 -14.58
C LEU A 377 10.97 21.38 -15.68
N TYR A 378 11.31 21.09 -16.95
CA TYR A 378 10.77 21.80 -18.11
C TYR A 378 9.36 21.33 -18.51
N LYS A 379 8.98 20.07 -18.29
CA LYS A 379 7.61 19.58 -18.61
C LYS A 379 6.53 20.26 -17.75
N ILE A 380 6.87 20.62 -16.52
CA ILE A 380 6.00 21.42 -15.63
C ILE A 380 5.76 22.84 -16.18
N GLU A 381 6.71 23.40 -16.93
CA GLU A 381 6.61 24.70 -17.60
C GLU A 381 5.60 24.66 -18.75
N ALA A 382 5.73 23.71 -19.67
CA ALA A 382 4.87 23.61 -20.87
C ALA A 382 3.38 23.47 -20.53
N ARG A 383 3.03 22.84 -19.40
CA ARG A 383 1.64 22.70 -18.92
C ARG A 383 1.14 23.97 -18.20
N SER A 384 2.03 24.84 -17.74
CA SER A 384 1.69 26.12 -17.06
C SER A 384 1.34 27.25 -18.04
N VAL A 385 1.69 27.11 -19.32
CA VAL A 385 1.44 28.12 -20.38
C VAL A 385 0.04 27.96 -21.01
N VAL A 386 -0.61 26.81 -20.84
CA VAL A 386 -2.01 26.59 -21.29
C VAL A 386 -2.95 26.91 -20.13
N ALA A 387 -3.70 28.01 -20.24
CA ALA A 387 -4.75 28.34 -19.28
C ALA A 387 -5.82 27.23 -19.24
N PRO A 388 -6.27 26.76 -18.06
CA PRO A 388 -7.34 25.78 -17.97
C PRO A 388 -8.62 26.40 -18.54
N GLN A 389 -9.16 25.81 -19.61
CA GLN A 389 -10.41 26.27 -20.22
C GLN A 389 -11.64 25.87 -19.39
N ASN A 390 -11.49 25.04 -18.36
CA ASN A 390 -12.55 24.61 -17.45
C ASN A 390 -12.17 24.85 -15.98
N LEU A 391 -13.02 25.54 -15.22
CA LEU A 391 -12.82 25.83 -13.79
C LEU A 391 -12.90 24.60 -12.87
N ASN A 392 -13.23 23.41 -13.40
CA ASN A 392 -13.28 22.15 -12.65
C ASN A 392 -12.04 21.27 -12.86
N ASP A 393 -11.13 21.64 -13.77
CA ASP A 393 -9.82 21.00 -13.88
C ASP A 393 -8.89 21.69 -12.88
N SER A 394 -8.96 21.27 -11.62
CA SER A 394 -7.92 21.61 -10.64
C SER A 394 -6.56 21.25 -11.26
N PRO A 395 -5.55 22.13 -11.22
CA PRO A 395 -4.23 21.78 -11.74
C PRO A 395 -3.71 20.64 -10.88
N ASP A 396 -3.72 19.42 -11.42
CA ASP A 396 -3.25 18.23 -10.72
C ASP A 396 -1.83 18.48 -10.20
N PHE A 397 -1.73 18.74 -8.89
CA PHE A 397 -0.51 18.79 -8.11
C PHE A 397 0.29 17.46 -8.14
N SER A 398 -0.24 16.45 -8.84
CA SER A 398 0.31 15.11 -9.08
C SER A 398 1.80 15.09 -9.45
N ASN A 399 2.26 15.96 -10.37
CA ASN A 399 3.66 15.96 -10.79
C ASN A 399 4.62 16.73 -9.85
N SER A 400 4.11 17.58 -8.96
CA SER A 400 4.93 18.29 -7.97
C SER A 400 5.53 17.34 -6.94
N ASN A 401 4.77 16.31 -6.56
CA ASN A 401 5.20 15.32 -5.58
C ASN A 401 6.32 14.41 -6.13
N SER A 402 6.30 14.08 -7.42
CA SER A 402 7.36 13.28 -8.07
C SER A 402 8.69 14.03 -8.14
N LEU A 403 8.64 15.34 -8.43
CA LEU A 403 9.83 16.19 -8.51
C LEU A 403 10.54 16.31 -7.15
N HIS A 404 9.79 16.30 -6.05
CA HIS A 404 10.37 16.30 -4.70
C HIS A 404 11.38 15.15 -4.53
N TYR A 405 11.05 13.94 -4.97
CA TYR A 405 11.94 12.78 -4.87
C TYR A 405 13.21 12.93 -5.72
N LEU A 406 13.09 13.47 -6.94
CA LEU A 406 14.24 13.71 -7.82
C LEU A 406 15.17 14.80 -7.26
N LEU A 407 14.62 15.91 -6.77
CA LEU A 407 15.44 16.97 -6.17
C LEU A 407 16.10 16.50 -4.86
N ALA A 408 15.37 15.74 -4.04
CA ALA A 408 15.91 15.16 -2.81
C ALA A 408 16.98 14.08 -3.09
N LEU A 409 16.90 13.38 -4.22
CA LEU A 409 17.95 12.50 -4.73
C LEU A 409 19.23 13.31 -5.03
N TRP A 410 19.12 14.39 -5.82
CA TRP A 410 20.27 15.25 -6.16
C TRP A 410 20.89 15.92 -4.94
N GLN A 411 20.08 16.42 -4.01
CA GLN A 411 20.56 16.95 -2.73
C GLN A 411 21.43 15.91 -2.00
N ARG A 412 20.95 14.67 -1.87
CA ARG A 412 21.69 13.59 -1.18
C ARG A 412 22.93 13.13 -1.96
N LEU A 413 22.89 13.13 -3.29
CA LEU A 413 24.05 12.84 -4.14
C LEU A 413 25.16 13.87 -3.90
N VAL A 414 24.84 15.16 -4.00
CA VAL A 414 25.80 16.25 -3.79
C VAL A 414 26.33 16.26 -2.36
N ALA A 415 25.46 16.09 -1.35
CA ALA A 415 25.87 16.01 0.05
C ALA A 415 26.79 14.81 0.34
N SER A 416 26.79 13.78 -0.51
CA SER A 416 27.65 12.60 -0.34
C SER A 416 29.06 12.80 -0.91
N ILE A 417 29.30 13.82 -1.77
CA ILE A 417 30.58 14.03 -2.45
C ILE A 417 31.78 14.10 -1.49
N PRO A 418 31.74 14.84 -0.36
CA PRO A 418 32.89 14.91 0.56
C PRO A 418 33.29 13.56 1.19
N TYR A 419 32.40 12.58 1.16
CA TYR A 419 32.61 11.25 1.74
C TYR A 419 33.07 10.22 0.71
N VAL A 420 33.15 10.58 -0.57
CA VAL A 420 33.63 9.68 -1.64
C VAL A 420 35.16 9.65 -1.62
N ARG A 421 35.72 8.47 -1.36
CA ARG A 421 37.18 8.25 -1.31
C ARG A 421 37.76 7.62 -2.59
N LEU A 422 36.95 7.47 -3.63
CA LEU A 422 37.34 6.82 -4.88
C LEU A 422 38.00 7.83 -5.83
N SER A 423 39.03 7.38 -6.54
CA SER A 423 39.76 8.19 -7.53
C SER A 423 39.03 8.36 -8.87
N GLN A 424 37.98 7.58 -9.11
CA GLN A 424 37.17 7.64 -10.34
C GLN A 424 36.23 8.85 -10.34
N PRO A 425 35.89 9.42 -11.52
CA PRO A 425 34.99 10.57 -11.60
C PRO A 425 33.59 10.17 -11.14
N TYR A 426 33.07 10.85 -10.12
CA TYR A 426 31.72 10.60 -9.62
C TYR A 426 30.63 11.21 -10.53
N LEU A 427 30.99 12.07 -11.50
CA LEU A 427 30.12 12.70 -12.53
C LEU A 427 28.98 13.59 -11.99
N ILE A 428 28.74 13.59 -10.68
CA ILE A 428 27.76 14.47 -10.01
C ILE A 428 28.16 15.95 -10.19
N ASP A 429 29.45 16.27 -10.21
CA ASP A 429 29.97 17.61 -10.50
C ASP A 429 29.63 18.09 -11.92
N THR A 430 29.49 17.17 -12.87
CA THR A 430 29.11 17.46 -14.25
C THR A 430 27.61 17.69 -14.39
N TYR A 431 26.80 16.86 -13.73
CA TYR A 431 25.34 16.85 -13.93
C TYR A 431 24.56 17.70 -12.92
N ALA A 432 25.01 17.85 -11.67
CA ALA A 432 24.32 18.66 -10.67
C ALA A 432 24.19 20.14 -11.07
N PRO A 433 25.20 20.79 -11.69
CA PRO A 433 25.04 22.14 -12.22
C PRO A 433 23.97 22.24 -13.31
N GLN A 434 23.84 21.22 -14.16
CA GLN A 434 22.82 21.19 -15.23
C GLN A 434 21.41 21.11 -14.65
N VAL A 435 21.20 20.25 -13.65
CA VAL A 435 19.92 20.15 -12.92
C VAL A 435 19.61 21.45 -12.18
N THR A 436 20.61 22.07 -11.56
CA THR A 436 20.46 23.36 -10.86
C THR A 436 20.06 24.46 -11.83
N ARG A 437 20.72 24.53 -12.99
CA ARG A 437 20.39 25.47 -14.05
C ARG A 437 18.95 25.28 -14.54
N ALA A 438 18.56 24.04 -14.87
CA ALA A 438 17.20 23.73 -15.29
C ALA A 438 16.16 24.10 -14.23
N TYR A 439 16.47 23.91 -12.95
CA TYR A 439 15.60 24.34 -11.85
C TYR A 439 15.43 25.86 -11.83
N ILE A 440 16.52 26.62 -11.91
CA ILE A 440 16.48 28.09 -11.92
C ILE A 440 15.69 28.59 -13.14
N GLU A 441 16.01 28.11 -14.33
CA GLU A 441 15.32 28.48 -15.58
C GLU A 441 13.81 28.17 -15.51
N SER A 442 13.45 26.96 -15.07
CA SER A 442 12.05 26.54 -14.85
C SER A 442 11.29 27.47 -13.89
N ARG A 443 11.95 27.96 -12.83
CA ARG A 443 11.32 28.88 -11.87
C ARG A 443 11.21 30.31 -12.42
N LEU A 444 12.25 30.81 -13.09
CA LEU A 444 12.24 32.14 -13.72
C LEU A 444 11.19 32.24 -14.83
N ALA A 445 11.06 31.20 -15.66
CA ALA A 445 10.06 31.12 -16.72
C ALA A 445 8.61 31.17 -16.22
N ARG A 446 8.36 30.86 -14.94
CA ARG A 446 7.02 30.95 -14.33
C ARG A 446 6.64 32.35 -13.88
N VAL A 447 7.60 33.26 -13.70
CA VAL A 447 7.36 34.63 -13.22
C VAL A 447 6.31 35.39 -14.05
N PRO A 448 6.32 35.36 -15.41
CA PRO A 448 5.32 36.05 -16.23
C PRO A 448 3.87 35.58 -15.97
N SER A 449 3.66 34.28 -15.76
CA SER A 449 2.32 33.71 -15.51
C SER A 449 1.69 34.21 -14.20
N TYR A 450 2.50 34.50 -13.18
CA TYR A 450 2.04 35.09 -11.92
C TYR A 450 1.73 36.59 -12.06
N THR A 451 2.46 37.31 -12.89
CA THR A 451 2.22 38.74 -13.13
C THR A 451 0.92 38.98 -13.90
N GLU A 452 0.52 38.09 -14.82
CA GLU A 452 -0.73 38.19 -15.58
C GLU A 452 -1.97 37.75 -14.78
N SER A 453 -1.83 36.77 -13.87
CA SER A 453 -2.92 36.31 -13.00
C SER A 453 -3.16 37.24 -11.80
N GLY A 454 -2.16 38.03 -11.38
CA GLY A 454 -2.30 39.09 -10.37
C GLY A 454 -3.24 40.24 -10.76
N SER A 455 -3.56 40.43 -12.04
CA SER A 455 -4.47 41.49 -12.50
C SER A 455 -5.96 41.16 -12.32
N LYS A 456 -6.33 39.96 -11.84
CA LYS A 456 -7.72 39.54 -11.57
C LYS A 456 -8.05 39.34 -10.08
N VAL A 457 -7.28 39.91 -9.15
CA VAL A 457 -7.71 39.96 -7.74
C VAL A 457 -8.75 41.07 -7.60
N LYS A 458 -10.05 40.71 -7.58
CA LYS A 458 -11.09 41.63 -7.11
C LYS A 458 -10.75 41.99 -5.66
N LEU A 459 -10.40 43.25 -5.42
CA LEU A 459 -10.29 43.83 -4.08
C LEU A 459 -11.62 43.57 -3.34
N VAL A 460 -11.61 42.64 -2.39
CA VAL A 460 -12.70 42.51 -1.43
C VAL A 460 -12.62 43.73 -0.52
N ARG A 461 -13.48 44.72 -0.76
CA ARG A 461 -13.63 45.85 0.16
C ARG A 461 -14.16 45.31 1.49
N PRO A 462 -13.53 45.62 2.63
CA PRO A 462 -14.07 45.21 3.93
C PRO A 462 -15.34 46.01 4.21
N VAL A 463 -16.44 45.28 4.47
CA VAL A 463 -17.69 45.87 4.95
C VAL A 463 -17.45 46.36 6.38
N LYS A 464 -17.53 47.69 6.60
CA LYS A 464 -17.54 48.28 7.94
C LYS A 464 -18.75 47.74 8.71
N LYS A 465 -18.52 46.89 9.72
CA LYS A 465 -19.50 46.63 10.77
C LYS A 465 -19.62 47.90 11.62
N SER A 466 -20.79 48.52 11.60
CA SER A 466 -21.20 49.53 12.57
C SER A 466 -21.29 48.90 13.96
N SER A 467 -20.41 49.31 14.87
CA SER A 467 -20.49 48.97 16.29
C SER A 467 -21.56 49.83 16.96
N ALA A 468 -22.67 49.22 17.37
CA ALA A 468 -23.58 49.80 18.34
C ALA A 468 -22.94 49.75 19.74
N SER A 469 -23.02 50.87 20.45
CA SER A 469 -22.55 51.07 21.81
C SER A 469 -23.34 50.24 22.83
N GLY A 470 -22.65 49.74 23.85
CA GLY A 470 -23.25 49.25 25.09
C GLY A 470 -22.18 49.11 26.17
N ALA A 471 -22.22 50.01 27.15
CA ALA A 471 -21.22 50.21 28.20
C ALA A 471 -21.38 49.27 29.41
N GLY A 472 -20.29 49.14 30.19
CA GLY A 472 -20.20 48.56 31.54
C GLY A 472 -18.87 47.81 31.73
N VAL A 473 -17.76 48.40 32.22
CA VAL A 473 -17.42 48.71 33.64
C VAL A 473 -17.56 47.43 34.50
N ASP A 474 -16.54 46.82 35.14
CA ASP A 474 -15.40 47.36 35.89
C ASP A 474 -14.35 46.26 36.24
N LYS A 475 -13.16 46.72 36.68
CA LYS A 475 -12.19 46.13 37.66
C LYS A 475 -11.08 45.10 37.27
N SER A 476 -9.88 45.68 37.08
CA SER A 476 -8.63 45.55 37.88
C SER A 476 -7.95 44.19 38.16
N GLY A 477 -6.66 44.11 37.78
CA GLY A 477 -5.65 43.30 38.48
C GLY A 477 -4.39 42.93 37.68
N ASN A 478 -3.36 43.80 37.71
CA ASN A 478 -1.91 43.51 37.91
C ASN A 478 -1.34 42.18 37.37
N GLN A 479 -0.23 42.12 36.59
CA GLN A 479 1.11 42.54 36.99
C GLN A 479 2.17 42.41 35.86
N TYR A 480 3.11 43.36 35.85
CA TYR A 480 4.50 43.36 35.36
C TYR A 480 4.87 43.29 33.86
N SER A 481 5.23 44.49 33.35
CA SER A 481 6.17 44.77 32.26
C SER A 481 7.61 44.37 32.59
N LEU A 482 8.42 44.07 31.57
CA LEU A 482 9.57 44.93 31.22
C LEU A 482 10.15 44.57 29.84
N ASP A 483 10.17 45.60 28.99
CA ASP A 483 10.91 45.73 27.75
C ASP A 483 12.42 45.50 27.94
N LEU A 484 13.10 45.05 26.88
CA LEU A 484 14.18 45.83 26.27
C LEU A 484 14.64 45.22 24.92
N THR A 485 14.91 46.17 24.03
CA THR A 485 15.08 46.17 22.58
C THR A 485 16.47 45.69 22.10
N PRO A 486 16.66 45.49 20.78
CA PRO A 486 17.81 44.79 20.21
C PRO A 486 18.99 45.72 19.90
N GLY A 487 20.20 45.16 19.88
CA GLY A 487 21.40 45.79 19.34
C GLY A 487 22.64 44.93 19.54
N THR A 488 23.22 44.47 18.41
CA THR A 488 24.39 43.60 18.19
C THR A 488 24.28 42.13 18.57
#